data_AF-A0A9W6F8B6-F1
#
_entry.id   AF-A0A9W6F8B6-F1
#
_cell.length_a   1.000
_cell.length_b   1.000
_cell.length_c   1.000
_cell.angle_alpha   90.00
_cell.angle_beta   90.00
_cell.angle_gamma   90.00
#
_symmetry.space_group_name_H-M   'P 1'
#
loop_
_entity.id
_entity.type
_entity.pdbx_description
1 polymer ?
#
loop_
_entity_poly.entity_id
_entity_poly.type
_entity_poly.pdbx_seq_one_letter_code
_entity_poly.pdbx_strand_id
1 'polypeptide(L)'
;MERLPHALVLAGAATVGYPLIADQIEDLIYSADSLSGAGGFGPADLVAGLLWGVSLFFASPLQQLLLFLGKIETERPSDWIIMNLARGPLGMNILDVNEAPAWLSYLAGGICVLSGLAISYCLQAGLGDSIWALSTGTGACLAAGVYEVGRPKRLNLEETRQLDQQWRDFVAFAESRLVRSGRCHESEVAAAFRREHARYRSREALPDAVLRDLIRNWHPDADRTPNGYYRNLSLTARVNAFTGKVEGGGVAAAAAAGAAAAVEPPPVEARGAGGGGGEGEVVAVAARGGSPDPQQ
;
A
#
# COMPACT_ATOMS: atom_id res chain seq x y z
N MET A 1 -1.59 -18.95 -11.27
CA MET A 1 -1.00 -20.09 -10.53
C MET A 1 0.52 -19.95 -10.52
N GLU A 2 1.07 -18.94 -9.83
CA GLU A 2 2.52 -18.64 -9.83
C GLU A 2 3.00 -18.18 -8.44
N ARG A 3 2.68 -18.93 -7.39
CA ARG A 3 3.18 -18.67 -6.01
C ARG A 3 3.84 -19.88 -5.36
N LEU A 4 4.21 -20.89 -6.15
CA LEU A 4 4.86 -22.11 -5.68
C LEU A 4 6.39 -22.06 -5.49
N PRO A 5 7.18 -21.18 -6.15
CA PRO A 5 8.64 -21.30 -6.01
C PRO A 5 9.20 -20.75 -4.68
N HIS A 6 8.49 -19.84 -4.00
CA HIS A 6 9.02 -19.20 -2.79
C HIS A 6 8.76 -20.05 -1.54
N ALA A 7 7.62 -20.76 -1.48
CA ALA A 7 7.27 -21.63 -0.36
C ALA A 7 8.19 -22.88 -0.29
N LEU A 8 8.61 -23.40 -1.44
CA LEU A 8 9.51 -24.56 -1.51
C LEU A 8 10.95 -24.20 -1.14
N VAL A 9 11.40 -22.98 -1.47
CA VAL A 9 12.73 -22.47 -1.09
C VAL A 9 12.80 -22.16 0.41
N LEU A 10 11.72 -21.63 1.02
CA LEU A 10 11.62 -21.45 2.47
C LEU A 10 11.55 -22.78 3.23
N ALA A 11 10.81 -23.77 2.73
CA ALA A 11 10.77 -25.11 3.31
C ALA A 11 12.10 -25.87 3.15
N GLY A 12 12.80 -25.67 2.03
CA GLY A 12 14.14 -26.22 1.79
C GLY A 12 15.22 -25.59 2.68
N ALA A 13 15.18 -24.27 2.89
CA ALA A 13 16.09 -23.58 3.81
C ALA A 13 15.83 -23.96 5.28
N ALA A 14 14.56 -24.16 5.66
CA ALA A 14 14.18 -24.62 6.99
C ALA A 14 14.53 -26.08 7.27
N THR A 15 14.72 -26.94 6.26
CA THR A 15 15.05 -28.37 6.46
C THR A 15 16.54 -28.67 6.35
N VAL A 16 17.28 -27.90 5.54
CA VAL A 16 18.75 -28.04 5.41
C VAL A 16 19.51 -27.16 6.41
N GLY A 17 18.95 -26.01 6.81
CA GLY A 17 19.53 -25.13 7.81
C GLY A 17 19.30 -25.57 9.26
N TYR A 18 18.26 -26.36 9.53
CA TYR A 18 17.92 -26.78 10.90
C TYR A 18 19.03 -27.55 11.61
N PRO A 19 19.71 -28.57 11.04
CA PRO A 19 20.79 -29.25 11.75
C PRO A 19 22.02 -28.35 11.96
N LEU A 20 22.37 -27.50 10.99
CA LEU A 20 23.50 -26.57 11.09
C LEU A 20 23.27 -25.43 12.10
N ILE A 21 22.03 -24.99 12.25
CA ILE A 21 21.63 -23.98 13.23
C ILE A 21 21.36 -24.63 14.59
N ALA A 22 20.84 -25.86 14.62
CA ALA A 22 20.61 -26.61 15.86
C ALA A 22 21.92 -26.82 16.60
N ASP A 23 22.97 -27.34 15.95
CA ASP A 23 24.26 -27.57 16.60
C ASP A 23 24.87 -26.25 17.14
N GLN A 24 24.74 -25.13 16.41
CA GLN A 24 25.22 -23.82 16.88
C GLN A 24 24.38 -23.23 18.00
N ILE A 25 23.06 -23.45 17.99
CA ILE A 25 22.17 -23.04 19.08
C ILE A 25 22.42 -23.92 20.31
N GLU A 26 22.65 -25.22 20.13
CA GLU A 26 22.96 -26.15 21.20
C GLU A 26 24.32 -25.82 21.82
N ASP A 27 25.35 -25.56 21.02
CA ASP A 27 26.65 -25.07 21.50
C ASP A 27 26.53 -23.70 22.18
N LEU A 28 25.67 -22.80 21.68
CA LEU A 28 25.39 -21.51 22.32
C LEU A 28 24.67 -21.68 23.67
N ILE A 29 23.75 -22.63 23.78
CA ILE A 29 23.00 -22.93 25.01
C ILE A 29 23.91 -23.63 26.03
N TYR A 30 24.69 -24.63 25.62
CA TYR A 30 25.65 -25.31 26.50
C TYR A 30 26.80 -24.40 26.94
N SER A 31 27.27 -23.50 26.06
CA SER A 31 28.24 -22.47 26.46
C SER A 31 27.62 -21.39 27.36
N ALA A 32 26.33 -21.06 27.21
CA ALA A 32 25.62 -20.17 28.11
C ALA A 32 25.56 -20.73 29.55
N ASP A 33 25.35 -22.04 29.72
CA ASP A 33 25.38 -22.74 31.01
C ASP A 33 26.77 -22.65 31.69
N SER A 34 27.84 -22.57 30.89
CA SER A 34 29.21 -22.36 31.37
C SER A 34 29.55 -20.88 31.68
N LEU A 35 28.75 -19.94 31.14
CA LEU A 35 28.91 -18.48 31.31
C LEU A 35 27.97 -17.92 32.38
N SER A 36 26.92 -18.64 32.77
CA SER A 36 26.02 -18.32 33.87
C SER A 36 26.67 -18.65 35.22
N GLY A 37 27.58 -17.79 35.66
CA GLY A 37 28.09 -17.83 37.03
C GLY A 37 26.95 -17.66 38.04
N ALA A 38 26.95 -18.51 39.08
CA ALA A 38 25.93 -18.60 40.12
C ALA A 38 25.35 -17.22 40.54
N GLY A 39 24.11 -16.93 40.10
CA GLY A 39 23.28 -15.83 40.60
C GLY A 39 23.61 -14.41 40.09
N GLY A 40 24.46 -14.25 39.09
CA GLY A 40 24.83 -12.94 38.52
C GLY A 40 24.26 -12.67 37.12
N PHE A 41 24.25 -11.40 36.71
CA PHE A 41 24.03 -11.01 35.31
C PHE A 41 25.29 -11.37 34.50
N GLY A 42 25.19 -12.39 33.67
CA GLY A 42 26.30 -12.98 32.93
C GLY A 42 26.34 -12.59 31.45
N PRO A 43 27.34 -13.08 30.71
CA PRO A 43 27.45 -12.89 29.26
C PRO A 43 26.23 -13.43 28.49
N ALA A 44 25.62 -14.52 28.97
CA ALA A 44 24.39 -15.07 28.41
C ALA A 44 23.22 -14.07 28.52
N ASP A 45 23.07 -13.40 29.65
CA ASP A 45 22.04 -12.37 29.86
C ASP A 45 22.29 -11.14 29.00
N LEU A 46 23.55 -10.79 28.74
CA LEU A 46 23.92 -9.71 27.83
C LEU A 46 23.53 -10.05 26.39
N VAL A 47 23.85 -11.26 25.91
CA VAL A 47 23.46 -11.72 24.57
C VAL A 47 21.94 -11.77 24.45
N ALA A 48 21.25 -12.33 25.44
CA ALA A 48 19.79 -12.35 25.51
C ALA A 48 19.19 -10.93 25.45
N GLY A 49 19.77 -9.99 26.19
CA GLY A 49 19.33 -8.60 26.19
C GLY A 49 19.57 -7.89 24.86
N LEU A 50 20.66 -8.18 24.16
CA LEU A 50 20.91 -7.70 22.81
C LEU A 50 19.90 -8.28 21.81
N LEU A 51 19.59 -9.58 21.89
CA LEU A 51 18.58 -10.22 21.04
C LEU A 51 17.20 -9.61 21.26
N TRP A 52 16.80 -9.39 22.52
CA TRP A 52 15.59 -8.65 22.85
C TRP A 52 15.62 -7.21 22.33
N GLY A 53 16.76 -6.52 22.46
CA GLY A 53 16.91 -5.15 21.96
C GLY A 53 16.75 -5.05 20.45
N VAL A 54 17.39 -5.95 19.70
CA VAL A 54 17.22 -6.06 18.25
C VAL A 54 15.75 -6.37 17.92
N SER A 55 15.15 -7.34 18.62
CA SER A 55 13.75 -7.69 18.41
C SER A 55 12.82 -6.48 18.63
N LEU A 56 12.96 -5.76 19.74
CA LEU A 56 12.16 -4.58 20.07
C LEU A 56 12.32 -3.42 19.10
N PHE A 57 13.48 -3.31 18.44
CA PHE A 57 13.69 -2.32 17.39
C PHE A 57 12.74 -2.56 16.20
N PHE A 58 12.47 -3.81 15.87
CA PHE A 58 11.67 -4.19 14.71
C PHE A 58 10.23 -4.54 15.06
N ALA A 59 9.95 -5.20 16.19
CA ALA A 59 8.62 -5.67 16.56
C ALA A 59 8.39 -5.58 18.07
N SER A 60 7.23 -5.05 18.47
CA SER A 60 6.83 -5.05 19.89
C SER A 60 6.42 -6.47 20.32
N PRO A 61 6.43 -6.79 21.62
CA PRO A 61 5.95 -8.09 22.10
C PRO A 61 4.49 -8.35 21.68
N LEU A 62 3.66 -7.30 21.63
CA LEU A 62 2.28 -7.40 21.15
C LEU A 62 2.24 -7.71 19.64
N GLN A 63 3.09 -7.09 18.84
CA GLN A 63 3.21 -7.42 17.42
C GLN A 63 3.62 -8.89 17.26
N GLN A 64 4.64 -9.37 17.97
CA GLN A 64 5.04 -10.78 17.92
C GLN A 64 3.86 -11.75 18.17
N LEU A 65 2.93 -11.41 19.08
CA LEU A 65 1.70 -12.18 19.29
C LEU A 65 0.72 -12.07 18.11
N LEU A 66 0.57 -10.88 17.52
CA LEU A 66 -0.28 -10.66 16.35
C LEU A 66 0.17 -11.48 15.12
N LEU A 67 1.47 -11.79 14.99
CA LEU A 67 1.97 -12.68 13.94
C LEU A 67 1.30 -14.04 14.00
N PHE A 68 1.19 -14.61 15.19
CA PHE A 68 0.53 -15.91 15.41
C PHE A 68 -0.98 -15.85 15.16
N LEU A 69 -1.58 -14.65 15.23
CA LEU A 69 -2.98 -14.39 14.88
C LEU A 69 -3.17 -14.07 13.39
N GLY A 70 -2.10 -14.13 12.58
CA GLY A 70 -2.13 -13.79 11.16
C GLY A 70 -2.31 -12.29 10.88
N LYS A 71 -2.11 -11.43 11.88
CA LYS A 71 -2.21 -9.97 11.75
C LYS A 71 -0.83 -9.35 11.67
N ILE A 72 -0.53 -8.70 10.55
CA ILE A 72 0.73 -8.01 10.35
C ILE A 72 0.51 -6.50 10.49
N GLU A 73 1.14 -5.92 11.51
CA GLU A 73 1.17 -4.46 11.70
C GLU A 73 2.34 -3.83 10.94
N THR A 74 2.09 -2.67 10.34
CA THR A 74 3.01 -2.03 9.41
C THR A 74 3.99 -1.08 10.08
N GLU A 75 3.68 -0.57 11.27
CA GLU A 75 4.52 0.40 12.00
C GLU A 75 5.57 -0.32 12.87
N ARG A 76 6.81 0.19 12.89
CA ARG A 76 7.84 -0.32 13.80
C ARG A 76 7.75 0.37 15.16
N PRO A 77 8.04 -0.33 16.27
CA PRO A 77 8.15 0.33 17.57
C PRO A 77 9.24 1.41 17.59
N SER A 78 10.35 1.18 16.88
CA SER A 78 11.42 2.18 16.73
C SER A 78 10.94 3.46 16.04
N ASP A 79 10.02 3.38 15.09
CA ASP A 79 9.44 4.57 14.43
C ASP A 79 8.68 5.43 15.42
N TRP A 80 7.87 4.79 16.25
CA TRP A 80 7.14 5.47 17.32
C TRP A 80 8.12 6.16 18.28
N ILE A 81 9.21 5.50 18.68
CA ILE A 81 10.24 6.11 19.53
C ILE A 81 10.88 7.32 18.83
N ILE A 82 11.28 7.18 17.56
CA ILE A 82 11.88 8.27 16.78
C ILE A 82 10.92 9.45 16.68
N MET A 83 9.64 9.20 16.36
CA MET A 83 8.63 10.24 16.21
C MET A 83 8.32 10.94 17.52
N ASN A 84 8.24 10.20 18.63
CA ASN A 84 8.00 10.81 19.94
C ASN A 84 9.20 11.64 20.42
N LEU A 85 10.43 11.16 20.20
CA LEU A 85 11.64 11.93 20.50
C LEU A 85 11.74 13.17 19.62
N ALA A 86 11.47 13.03 18.33
CA ALA A 86 11.52 14.13 17.38
C ALA A 86 10.48 15.22 17.68
N ARG A 87 9.21 14.84 17.84
CA ARG A 87 8.10 15.78 18.04
C ARG A 87 7.97 16.30 19.47
N GLY A 88 8.41 15.51 20.45
CA GLY A 88 8.35 15.87 21.86
C GLY A 88 9.55 16.73 22.28
N PRO A 89 10.57 16.14 22.93
CA PRO A 89 11.66 16.89 23.56
C PRO A 89 12.52 17.69 22.59
N LEU A 90 12.59 17.29 21.32
CA LEU A 90 13.44 17.94 20.32
C LEU A 90 12.71 18.97 19.46
N GLY A 91 11.38 19.02 19.52
CA GLY A 91 10.55 20.00 18.79
C GLY A 91 10.76 20.02 17.27
N MET A 92 11.22 18.92 16.67
CA MET A 92 11.46 18.83 15.25
C MET A 92 10.14 18.59 14.50
N ASN A 93 9.88 19.41 13.49
CA ASN A 93 8.68 19.28 12.64
C ASN A 93 8.91 18.24 11.54
N ILE A 94 9.01 16.98 11.94
CA ILE A 94 9.19 15.83 11.06
C ILE A 94 7.85 15.12 10.89
N LEU A 95 7.45 14.91 9.63
CA LEU A 95 6.18 14.28 9.29
C LEU A 95 6.33 12.77 9.07
N ASP A 96 7.51 12.31 8.63
CA ASP A 96 7.81 10.91 8.34
C ASP A 96 9.17 10.48 8.92
N VAL A 97 9.30 9.21 9.32
CA VAL A 97 10.53 8.63 9.89
C VAL A 97 11.67 8.66 8.88
N ASN A 98 11.35 8.61 7.58
CA ASN A 98 12.36 8.70 6.52
C ASN A 98 13.06 10.07 6.47
N GLU A 99 12.45 11.13 7.00
CA GLU A 99 13.06 12.46 7.12
C GLU A 99 13.89 12.61 8.40
N ALA A 100 13.76 11.67 9.33
CA ALA A 100 14.43 11.75 10.62
C ALA A 100 15.95 11.61 10.46
N PRO A 101 16.74 12.49 11.11
CA PRO A 101 18.19 12.34 11.13
C PRO A 101 18.63 10.96 11.62
N ALA A 102 19.64 10.37 10.96
CA ALA A 102 20.11 9.01 11.26
C ALA A 102 20.51 8.80 12.73
N TRP A 103 20.92 9.85 13.43
CA TRP A 103 21.28 9.77 14.85
C TRP A 103 20.09 9.45 15.76
N LEU A 104 18.86 9.79 15.38
CA LEU A 104 17.66 9.40 16.13
C LEU A 104 17.42 7.89 16.07
N SER A 105 17.75 7.26 14.94
CA SER A 105 17.68 5.80 14.81
C SER A 105 18.68 5.12 15.76
N TYR A 106 19.87 5.70 15.96
CA TYR A 106 20.82 5.19 16.95
C TYR A 106 20.30 5.37 18.38
N LEU A 107 19.63 6.48 18.70
CA LEU A 107 19.00 6.67 20.02
C LEU A 107 17.86 5.69 20.26
N ALA A 108 16.98 5.49 19.27
CA ALA A 108 15.92 4.50 19.35
C ALA A 108 16.50 3.09 19.51
N GLY A 109 17.56 2.76 18.77
CA GLY A 109 18.32 1.53 18.95
C GLY A 109 18.87 1.39 20.37
N GLY A 110 19.45 2.45 20.94
CA GLY A 110 19.92 2.48 22.32
C GLY A 110 18.82 2.23 23.34
N ILE A 111 17.66 2.86 23.18
CA ILE A 111 16.49 2.65 24.05
C ILE A 111 16.00 1.20 23.96
N CYS A 112 15.93 0.63 22.75
CA CYS A 112 15.56 -0.76 22.56
C CYS A 112 16.57 -1.72 23.20
N VAL A 113 17.88 -1.47 23.05
CA VAL A 113 18.92 -2.26 23.71
C VAL A 113 18.82 -2.19 25.23
N LEU A 114 18.66 -0.99 25.80
CA LEU A 114 18.47 -0.82 27.25
C LEU A 114 17.20 -1.54 27.74
N SER A 115 16.12 -1.48 26.98
CA SER A 115 14.88 -2.20 27.29
C SER A 115 15.07 -3.71 27.20
N GLY A 116 15.82 -4.20 26.20
CA GLY A 116 16.15 -5.61 26.07
C GLY A 116 17.02 -6.13 27.20
N LEU A 117 18.02 -5.36 27.63
CA LEU A 117 18.83 -5.67 28.82
C LEU A 117 17.97 -5.69 30.09
N ALA A 118 17.02 -4.77 30.23
CA ALA A 118 16.08 -4.77 31.34
C ALA A 118 15.16 -6.01 31.34
N ILE A 119 14.65 -6.42 30.18
CA ILE A 119 13.88 -7.67 30.04
C ILE A 119 14.72 -8.87 30.44
N SER A 120 15.96 -8.96 29.93
CA SER A 120 16.89 -10.04 30.25
C SER A 120 17.17 -10.11 31.76
N TYR A 121 17.45 -8.97 32.38
CA TYR A 121 17.63 -8.88 33.83
C TYR A 121 16.38 -9.32 34.61
N CYS A 122 15.19 -8.90 34.20
CA CYS A 122 13.94 -9.33 34.83
C CYS A 122 13.69 -10.83 34.70
N LEU A 123 14.00 -11.43 33.54
CA LEU A 123 13.88 -12.87 33.33
C LEU A 123 14.89 -13.65 34.18
N GLN A 124 16.14 -13.19 34.24
CA GLN A 124 17.18 -13.78 35.09
C GLN A 124 16.80 -13.69 36.57
N ALA A 125 16.32 -12.52 37.02
CA ALA A 125 15.90 -12.31 38.41
C ALA A 125 14.65 -13.12 38.78
N GLY A 126 13.72 -13.34 37.84
CA GLY A 126 12.47 -14.05 38.08
C GLY A 126 12.57 -15.57 37.95
N LEU A 127 13.35 -16.06 37.00
CA LEU A 127 13.45 -17.49 36.66
C LEU A 127 14.76 -18.12 37.17
N GLY A 128 15.73 -17.30 37.59
CA GLY A 128 17.01 -17.76 38.13
C GLY A 128 17.94 -18.40 37.10
N ASP A 129 17.59 -18.32 35.81
CA ASP A 129 18.29 -18.99 34.72
C ASP A 129 18.23 -18.18 33.41
N SER A 130 19.42 -17.98 32.83
CA SER A 130 19.66 -17.21 31.62
C SER A 130 19.18 -17.90 30.35
N ILE A 131 18.96 -19.23 30.40
CA ILE A 131 18.45 -20.03 29.28
C ILE A 131 17.07 -19.51 28.83
N TRP A 132 16.22 -19.10 29.76
CA TRP A 132 14.92 -18.52 29.44
C TRP A 132 15.04 -17.17 28.74
N ALA A 133 15.93 -16.29 29.21
CA ALA A 133 16.19 -15.01 28.57
C ALA A 133 16.74 -15.20 27.15
N LEU A 134 17.68 -16.13 26.98
CA LEU A 134 18.34 -16.41 25.70
C LEU A 134 17.39 -17.05 24.68
N SER A 135 16.64 -18.08 25.09
CA SER A 135 15.69 -18.79 24.22
C SER A 135 14.55 -17.88 23.78
N THR A 136 13.95 -17.12 24.70
CA THR A 136 12.89 -16.16 24.37
C THR A 136 13.40 -15.00 23.54
N GLY A 137 14.60 -14.48 23.82
CA GLY A 137 15.24 -13.44 23.02
C GLY A 137 15.53 -13.91 21.59
N THR A 138 16.00 -15.15 21.42
CA THR A 138 16.23 -15.76 20.10
C THR A 138 14.92 -15.91 19.32
N GLY A 139 13.88 -16.46 19.96
CA GLY A 139 12.56 -16.59 19.34
C GLY A 139 11.94 -15.24 18.95
N ALA A 140 12.05 -14.25 19.82
CA ALA A 140 11.59 -12.89 19.57
C ALA A 140 12.35 -12.23 18.41
N CYS A 141 13.66 -12.47 18.28
CA CYS A 141 14.48 -11.96 17.18
C CYS A 141 14.08 -12.60 15.84
N LEU A 142 13.84 -13.92 15.81
CA LEU A 142 13.35 -14.61 14.61
C LEU A 142 11.95 -14.11 14.20
N ALA A 143 11.03 -13.97 15.16
CA ALA A 143 9.69 -13.44 14.90
C ALA A 143 9.75 -12.00 14.35
N ALA A 144 10.63 -11.16 14.89
CA ALA A 144 10.86 -9.82 14.38
C ALA A 144 11.41 -9.82 12.95
N GLY A 145 12.29 -10.77 12.61
CA GLY A 145 12.76 -10.99 11.24
C GLY A 145 11.65 -11.36 10.27
N VAL A 146 10.73 -12.26 10.67
CA VAL A 146 9.55 -12.61 9.86
C VAL A 146 8.64 -11.39 9.66
N TYR A 147 8.45 -10.59 10.71
CA TYR A 147 7.71 -9.32 10.62
C TYR A 147 8.31 -8.38 9.60
N GLU A 148 9.63 -8.23 9.63
CA GLU A 148 10.34 -7.32 8.74
C GLU A 148 10.25 -7.76 7.28
N VAL A 149 10.32 -9.07 7.01
CA VAL A 149 10.09 -9.62 5.66
C VAL A 149 8.64 -9.44 5.20
N GLY A 150 7.68 -9.52 6.13
CA GLY A 150 6.26 -9.36 5.83
C GLY A 150 5.81 -7.91 5.62
N ARG A 151 6.65 -6.93 5.98
CA ARG A 151 6.26 -5.51 5.90
C ARG A 151 6.37 -4.95 4.48
N PRO A 152 5.39 -4.15 4.04
CA PRO A 152 5.52 -3.39 2.80
C PRO A 152 6.72 -2.45 2.86
N LYS A 153 7.43 -2.32 1.72
CA LYS A 153 8.53 -1.37 1.58
C LYS A 153 8.00 0.04 1.81
N ARG A 154 8.69 0.80 2.66
CA ARG A 154 8.38 2.23 2.86
C ARG A 154 8.65 2.98 1.58
N LEU A 155 7.66 3.74 1.16
CA LEU A 155 7.80 4.67 0.07
C LEU A 155 8.36 5.97 0.64
N ASN A 156 9.29 6.58 -0.08
CA ASN A 156 9.71 7.95 0.23
C ASN A 156 8.54 8.91 -0.01
N LEU A 157 8.50 10.05 0.69
CA LEU A 157 7.46 11.07 0.50
C LEU A 157 7.30 11.49 -0.96
N GLU A 158 8.41 11.59 -1.69
CA GLU A 158 8.38 11.91 -3.12
C GLU A 158 7.74 10.78 -3.94
N GLU A 159 8.04 9.52 -3.62
CA GLU A 159 7.42 8.36 -4.26
C GLU A 159 5.91 8.29 -3.95
N THR A 160 5.51 8.54 -2.70
CA THR A 160 4.09 8.60 -2.30
C THR A 160 3.36 9.72 -3.04
N ARG A 161 3.95 10.93 -3.12
CA ARG A 161 3.38 12.03 -3.90
C ARG A 161 3.23 11.68 -5.38
N GLN A 162 4.21 10.99 -5.96
CA GLN A 162 4.15 10.54 -7.34
C GLN A 162 3.06 9.50 -7.57
N LEU A 163 2.91 8.51 -6.69
CA LEU A 163 1.84 7.52 -6.78
C LEU A 163 0.46 8.14 -6.58
N ASP A 164 0.31 9.05 -5.62
CA ASP A 164 -0.93 9.80 -5.39
C ASP A 164 -1.29 10.65 -6.61
N GLN A 165 -0.32 11.30 -7.24
CA GLN A 165 -0.55 12.08 -8.45
C GLN A 165 -0.93 11.18 -9.63
N GLN A 166 -0.25 10.05 -9.83
CA GLN A 166 -0.60 9.05 -10.85
C GLN A 166 -2.02 8.53 -10.65
N TRP A 167 -2.41 8.25 -9.41
CA TRP A 167 -3.76 7.81 -9.07
C TRP A 167 -4.81 8.88 -9.40
N ARG A 168 -4.59 10.13 -9.00
CA ARG A 168 -5.51 11.24 -9.30
C ARG A 168 -5.68 11.46 -10.80
N ASP A 169 -4.58 11.46 -11.55
CA ASP A 169 -4.60 11.61 -13.00
C ASP A 169 -5.37 10.45 -13.65
N PHE A 170 -5.16 9.22 -13.17
CA PHE A 170 -5.89 8.05 -13.64
C PHE A 170 -7.39 8.12 -13.32
N VAL A 171 -7.77 8.53 -12.11
CA VAL A 171 -9.18 8.67 -11.74
C VAL A 171 -9.87 9.73 -12.59
N ALA A 172 -9.22 10.88 -12.84
CA ALA A 172 -9.77 11.91 -13.71
C ALA A 172 -10.01 11.41 -15.15
N PHE A 173 -9.08 10.61 -15.70
CA PHE A 173 -9.27 9.91 -16.96
C PHE A 173 -10.42 8.88 -16.88
N ALA A 174 -10.45 8.07 -15.82
CA ALA A 174 -11.43 7.00 -15.67
C ALA A 174 -12.86 7.55 -15.61
N GLU A 175 -13.11 8.60 -14.82
CA GLU A 175 -14.41 9.25 -14.70
C GLU A 175 -14.89 9.89 -16.01
N SER A 176 -13.97 10.30 -16.88
CA SER A 176 -14.32 10.95 -18.16
C SER A 176 -14.42 9.99 -19.34
N ARG A 177 -13.69 8.87 -19.31
CA ARG A 177 -13.51 8.00 -20.49
C ARG A 177 -13.89 6.53 -20.25
N LEU A 178 -13.85 6.04 -19.02
CA LEU A 178 -14.14 4.64 -18.72
C LEU A 178 -15.59 4.48 -18.27
N VAL A 179 -16.24 3.44 -18.81
CA VAL A 179 -17.57 3.02 -18.41
C VAL A 179 -17.46 1.66 -17.75
N ARG A 180 -18.11 1.49 -16.59
CA ARG A 180 -18.15 0.26 -15.78
C ARG A 180 -19.07 -0.82 -16.38
N SER A 181 -19.04 -0.96 -17.70
CA SER A 181 -19.84 -1.93 -18.45
C SER A 181 -19.16 -2.26 -19.78
N GLY A 182 -19.55 -3.35 -20.41
CA GLY A 182 -19.02 -3.73 -21.72
C GLY A 182 -17.67 -4.45 -21.66
N ARG A 183 -16.90 -4.34 -22.76
CA ARG A 183 -15.63 -5.02 -22.94
C ARG A 183 -14.65 -4.15 -23.74
N CYS A 184 -13.42 -4.01 -23.26
CA CYS A 184 -12.33 -3.33 -23.97
C CYS A 184 -11.02 -4.10 -23.80
N HIS A 185 -10.09 -3.86 -24.72
CA HIS A 185 -8.75 -4.44 -24.62
C HIS A 185 -7.83 -3.55 -23.76
N GLU A 186 -6.92 -4.16 -22.99
CA GLU A 186 -5.96 -3.44 -22.13
C GLU A 186 -5.15 -2.38 -22.90
N SER A 187 -4.73 -2.72 -24.14
CA SER A 187 -3.98 -1.79 -24.98
C SER A 187 -4.79 -0.56 -25.43
N GLU A 188 -6.13 -0.67 -25.52
CA GLU A 188 -7.00 0.45 -25.87
C GLU A 188 -7.06 1.45 -24.73
N VAL A 189 -7.19 0.95 -23.49
CA VAL A 189 -7.19 1.78 -22.27
C VAL A 189 -5.84 2.45 -22.10
N ALA A 190 -4.75 1.69 -22.25
CA ALA A 190 -3.39 2.23 -22.21
C ALA A 190 -3.16 3.29 -23.30
N ALA A 191 -3.60 3.04 -24.53
CA ALA A 191 -3.46 4.01 -25.62
C ALA A 191 -4.28 5.29 -25.35
N ALA A 192 -5.51 5.15 -24.85
CA ALA A 192 -6.36 6.28 -24.52
C ALA A 192 -5.77 7.13 -23.39
N PHE A 193 -5.36 6.51 -22.28
CA PHE A 193 -4.76 7.19 -21.13
C PHE A 193 -3.48 7.95 -21.54
N ARG A 194 -2.58 7.29 -22.28
CA ARG A 194 -1.31 7.88 -22.74
C ARG A 194 -1.48 9.01 -23.76
N ARG A 195 -2.60 9.06 -24.48
CA ARG A 195 -2.92 10.15 -25.40
C ARG A 195 -3.39 11.40 -24.66
N GLU A 196 -4.14 11.22 -23.57
CA GLU A 196 -4.69 12.33 -22.78
C GLU A 196 -3.67 12.91 -21.80
N HIS A 197 -2.81 12.07 -21.22
CA HIS A 197 -1.76 12.51 -20.32
C HIS A 197 -0.39 12.42 -20.99
N ALA A 198 0.08 13.54 -21.55
CA ALA A 198 1.35 13.62 -22.27
C ALA A 198 2.57 13.18 -21.42
N ARG A 199 2.50 13.36 -20.09
CA ARG A 199 3.53 12.92 -19.13
C ARG A 199 3.75 11.40 -19.13
N TYR A 200 2.71 10.61 -19.42
CA TYR A 200 2.75 9.15 -19.38
C TYR A 200 2.83 8.52 -20.78
N ARG A 201 3.20 9.29 -21.80
CA ARG A 201 3.18 8.84 -23.20
C ARG A 201 4.09 7.64 -23.47
N SER A 202 5.21 7.53 -22.76
CA SER A 202 6.13 6.39 -22.87
C SER A 202 5.71 5.24 -21.93
N ARG A 203 6.02 4.00 -22.34
CA ARG A 203 5.85 2.81 -21.49
C ARG A 203 6.76 2.82 -20.26
N GLU A 204 7.87 3.52 -20.34
CA GLU A 204 8.82 3.68 -19.25
C GLU A 204 8.28 4.62 -18.15
N ALA A 205 7.53 5.66 -18.54
CA ALA A 205 6.94 6.60 -17.59
C ALA A 205 5.79 5.99 -16.77
N LEU A 206 4.98 5.13 -17.39
CA LEU A 206 3.98 4.34 -16.68
C LEU A 206 3.88 2.94 -17.31
N PRO A 207 4.44 1.90 -16.67
CA PRO A 207 4.35 0.53 -17.16
C PRO A 207 2.91 0.04 -17.24
N ASP A 208 2.61 -0.81 -18.23
CA ASP A 208 1.26 -1.37 -18.41
C ASP A 208 0.80 -2.13 -17.15
N ALA A 209 1.72 -2.76 -16.42
CA ALA A 209 1.43 -3.43 -15.14
C ALA A 209 0.85 -2.48 -14.08
N VAL A 210 1.44 -1.28 -13.93
CA VAL A 210 0.96 -0.28 -12.98
C VAL A 210 -0.43 0.19 -13.40
N LEU A 211 -0.64 0.44 -14.69
CA LEU A 211 -1.97 0.81 -15.21
C LEU A 211 -3.03 -0.25 -14.90
N ARG A 212 -2.68 -1.54 -14.98
CA ARG A 212 -3.60 -2.62 -14.60
C ARG A 212 -3.97 -2.55 -13.12
N ASP A 213 -3.01 -2.26 -12.25
CA ASP A 213 -3.27 -2.12 -10.81
C ASP A 213 -4.15 -0.90 -10.52
N LEU A 214 -3.93 0.22 -11.23
CA LEU A 214 -4.81 1.39 -11.14
C LEU A 214 -6.25 1.06 -11.58
N ILE A 215 -6.43 0.34 -12.70
CA ILE A 215 -7.76 -0.10 -13.15
C ILE A 215 -8.44 -0.99 -12.09
N ARG A 216 -7.70 -1.95 -11.53
CA ARG A 216 -8.22 -2.87 -10.52
C ARG A 216 -8.61 -2.15 -9.23
N ASN A 217 -7.85 -1.15 -8.83
CA ASN A 217 -8.16 -0.33 -7.65
C ASN A 217 -9.39 0.56 -7.89
N TRP A 218 -9.59 1.07 -9.11
CA TRP A 218 -10.75 1.92 -9.44
C TRP A 218 -12.04 1.11 -9.67
N HIS A 219 -11.93 -0.08 -10.28
CA HIS A 219 -13.05 -0.98 -10.55
C HIS A 219 -12.69 -2.43 -10.21
N PRO A 220 -12.92 -2.87 -8.96
CA PRO A 220 -12.58 -4.22 -8.51
C PRO A 220 -13.25 -5.34 -9.32
N ASP A 221 -14.40 -5.09 -9.92
CA ASP A 221 -15.17 -6.05 -10.73
C ASP A 221 -14.69 -6.13 -12.20
N ALA A 222 -13.61 -5.44 -12.56
CA ALA A 222 -13.00 -5.50 -13.89
C ALA A 222 -12.16 -6.78 -14.03
N ASP A 223 -12.78 -7.86 -14.48
CA ASP A 223 -12.08 -9.13 -14.70
C ASP A 223 -11.27 -9.12 -16.00
N ARG A 224 -9.97 -9.39 -15.88
CA ARG A 224 -9.08 -9.56 -17.03
C ARG A 224 -9.09 -11.00 -17.52
N THR A 225 -9.39 -11.18 -18.81
CA THR A 225 -9.25 -12.46 -19.50
C THR A 225 -7.78 -12.72 -19.89
N PRO A 226 -7.36 -13.99 -20.07
CA PRO A 226 -6.00 -14.32 -20.53
C PRO A 226 -5.60 -13.62 -21.84
N ASN A 227 -6.56 -13.31 -22.69
CA ASN A 227 -6.37 -12.63 -23.97
C ASN A 227 -6.24 -11.10 -23.86
N GLY A 228 -6.15 -10.54 -22.64
CA GLY A 228 -5.93 -9.10 -22.43
C GLY A 228 -7.18 -8.22 -22.51
N TYR A 229 -8.38 -8.81 -22.56
CA TYR A 229 -9.64 -8.06 -22.49
C TYR A 229 -10.14 -7.94 -21.07
N TYR A 230 -10.67 -6.76 -20.71
CA TYR A 230 -11.42 -6.54 -19.49
C TYR A 230 -12.91 -6.78 -19.71
N ARG A 231 -13.56 -7.48 -18.79
CA ARG A 231 -15.02 -7.56 -18.67
C ARG A 231 -15.49 -6.42 -17.77
N ASN A 232 -16.73 -5.95 -17.99
CA ASN A 232 -17.34 -4.85 -17.24
C ASN A 232 -16.56 -3.54 -17.32
N LEU A 233 -15.81 -3.36 -18.40
CA LEU A 233 -15.05 -2.16 -18.67
C LEU A 233 -15.11 -1.86 -20.16
N SER A 234 -15.45 -0.62 -20.51
CA SER A 234 -15.37 -0.14 -21.88
C SER A 234 -14.92 1.31 -21.91
N LEU A 235 -14.46 1.73 -23.09
CA LEU A 235 -14.06 3.10 -23.36
C LEU A 235 -15.18 3.81 -24.10
N THR A 236 -15.46 5.04 -23.65
CA THR A 236 -16.36 5.95 -24.36
C THR A 236 -15.70 6.36 -25.67
N ALA A 237 -16.48 6.28 -26.75
CA ALA A 237 -16.02 6.70 -28.06
C ALA A 237 -15.68 8.21 -28.05
N ARG A 238 -14.54 8.60 -28.63
CA ARG A 238 -14.17 10.01 -28.82
C ARG A 238 -14.17 10.36 -30.29
N VAL A 239 -14.76 11.49 -30.65
CA VAL A 239 -14.54 12.08 -31.96
C VAL A 239 -13.21 12.83 -31.93
N ASN A 240 -12.27 12.39 -32.77
CA ASN A 240 -10.99 13.05 -32.93
C ASN A 240 -11.23 14.42 -33.57
N ALA A 241 -10.97 15.51 -32.83
CA ALA A 241 -11.31 16.87 -33.25
C ALA A 241 -10.61 17.31 -34.55
N PHE A 242 -9.48 16.68 -34.90
CA PHE A 242 -8.73 17.01 -36.10
C PHE A 242 -9.14 16.18 -37.32
N THR A 243 -9.58 14.94 -37.12
CA THR A 243 -9.91 14.01 -38.23
C THR A 243 -11.40 13.71 -38.38
N GLY A 244 -12.22 14.13 -37.41
CA GLY A 244 -13.66 13.82 -37.35
C GLY A 244 -13.98 12.33 -37.12
N LYS A 245 -12.97 11.46 -36.93
CA LYS A 245 -13.18 10.02 -36.77
C LYS A 245 -13.51 9.66 -35.33
N VAL A 246 -14.46 8.75 -35.16
CA VAL A 246 -14.78 8.14 -33.86
C VAL A 246 -13.72 7.09 -33.53
N GLU A 247 -12.96 7.31 -32.46
CA GLU A 247 -11.92 6.41 -31.98
C GLU A 247 -12.28 5.86 -30.59
N GLY A 248 -12.03 4.57 -30.36
CA GLY A 248 -12.06 3.96 -29.02
C GLY A 248 -13.44 3.62 -28.45
N GLY A 249 -14.50 3.63 -29.26
CA GLY A 249 -15.78 3.06 -28.84
C GLY A 249 -15.73 1.55 -28.90
N GLY A 250 -15.84 0.87 -27.75
CA GLY A 250 -16.13 -0.57 -27.75
C GLY A 250 -17.37 -0.83 -28.61
N VAL A 251 -17.44 -1.95 -29.31
CA VAL A 251 -18.46 -2.24 -30.35
C VAL A 251 -19.91 -1.99 -29.89
N ALA A 252 -20.17 -2.03 -28.58
CA ALA A 252 -21.44 -1.69 -27.96
C ALA A 252 -21.78 -0.17 -27.90
N ALA A 253 -20.78 0.71 -27.72
CA ALA A 253 -20.99 2.17 -27.67
C ALA A 253 -21.27 2.77 -29.05
N ALA A 254 -20.69 2.18 -30.11
CA ALA A 254 -20.98 2.58 -31.49
C ALA A 254 -22.43 2.26 -31.91
N ALA A 255 -23.01 1.18 -31.39
CA ALA A 255 -24.40 0.81 -31.65
C ALA A 255 -25.41 1.79 -31.02
N ALA A 256 -25.10 2.33 -29.82
CA ALA A 256 -25.94 3.33 -29.17
C ALA A 256 -25.95 4.68 -29.90
N ALA A 257 -24.80 5.10 -30.46
CA ALA A 257 -24.72 6.33 -31.26
C ALA A 257 -25.41 6.19 -32.63
N GLY A 258 -25.36 5.01 -33.25
CA GLY A 258 -26.08 4.74 -34.51
C GLY A 258 -27.61 4.71 -34.33
N ALA A 259 -28.10 4.22 -33.20
CA ALA A 259 -29.54 4.17 -32.91
C ALA A 259 -30.14 5.57 -32.64
N ALA A 260 -29.37 6.50 -32.08
CA ALA A 260 -29.82 7.88 -31.85
C ALA A 260 -29.89 8.72 -33.14
N ALA A 261 -29.11 8.37 -34.16
CA ALA A 261 -29.10 9.06 -35.46
C ALA A 261 -30.20 8.59 -36.43
N ALA A 262 -30.92 7.51 -36.10
CA ALA A 262 -31.95 6.92 -36.96
C ALA A 262 -33.39 7.34 -36.60
N VAL A 263 -33.58 8.27 -35.66
CA VAL A 263 -34.90 8.84 -35.36
C VAL A 263 -35.13 10.02 -36.30
N GLU A 264 -35.72 9.71 -37.45
CA GLU A 264 -36.23 10.68 -38.42
C GLU A 264 -37.27 11.59 -37.75
N PRO A 265 -37.11 12.93 -37.76
CA PRO A 265 -38.12 13.83 -37.21
C PRO A 265 -39.35 13.89 -38.14
N PRO A 266 -40.57 13.94 -37.60
CA PRO A 266 -41.79 14.04 -38.41
C PRO A 266 -41.86 15.39 -39.16
N PRO A 267 -42.57 15.45 -40.30
CA PRO A 267 -42.60 16.64 -41.14
C PRO A 267 -43.36 17.78 -40.47
N VAL A 268 -42.73 18.95 -40.41
CA VAL A 268 -43.33 20.19 -39.90
C VAL A 268 -44.15 20.83 -41.02
N GLU A 269 -45.48 20.84 -40.86
CA GLU A 269 -46.39 21.63 -41.70
C GLU A 269 -46.12 23.13 -41.54
N ALA A 270 -45.90 23.81 -42.65
CA ALA A 270 -45.80 25.26 -42.72
C ALA A 270 -47.20 25.90 -42.61
N ARG A 271 -47.44 26.65 -41.54
CA ARG A 271 -48.46 27.71 -41.51
C ARG A 271 -47.89 28.93 -40.80
N GLY A 272 -47.85 30.04 -41.54
CA GLY A 272 -47.20 31.27 -41.12
C GLY A 272 -48.10 32.28 -40.40
N ALA A 273 -47.43 33.41 -40.15
CA ALA A 273 -47.91 34.78 -40.00
C ALA A 273 -48.51 35.27 -38.66
N GLY A 274 -47.84 36.31 -38.12
CA GLY A 274 -48.32 37.26 -37.10
C GLY A 274 -47.71 37.00 -35.72
N GLY A 275 -47.02 37.91 -35.02
CA GLY A 275 -46.79 39.34 -35.15
C GLY A 275 -46.61 39.94 -33.75
N GLY A 276 -45.57 40.74 -33.52
CA GLY A 276 -45.29 41.54 -32.29
C GLY A 276 -44.76 40.72 -31.10
N GLY A 277 -43.82 41.15 -30.25
CA GLY A 277 -43.19 42.44 -29.98
C GLY A 277 -42.86 42.49 -28.47
N GLY A 278 -41.67 42.99 -28.08
CA GLY A 278 -41.24 43.29 -26.69
C GLY A 278 -40.42 42.18 -26.01
N GLU A 279 -39.09 42.29 -25.85
CA GLU A 279 -38.28 43.12 -24.92
C GLU A 279 -37.99 42.46 -23.56
N GLY A 280 -36.70 42.23 -23.29
CA GLY A 280 -36.02 42.13 -21.98
C GLY A 280 -36.36 40.93 -21.07
N GLU A 281 -35.54 40.45 -20.13
CA GLU A 281 -34.15 40.65 -19.74
C GLU A 281 -33.88 39.59 -18.63
N VAL A 282 -32.87 38.75 -18.83
CA VAL A 282 -31.81 38.30 -17.89
C VAL A 282 -32.16 37.80 -16.46
N VAL A 283 -31.98 36.48 -16.28
CA VAL A 283 -31.15 35.76 -15.27
C VAL A 283 -31.36 36.00 -13.76
N ALA A 284 -31.71 34.92 -13.04
CA ALA A 284 -30.90 34.27 -11.97
C ALA A 284 -31.79 33.52 -10.95
N VAL A 285 -31.73 32.19 -10.91
CA VAL A 285 -32.22 31.39 -9.78
C VAL A 285 -31.03 31.04 -8.90
N ALA A 286 -30.92 31.71 -7.75
CA ALA A 286 -29.98 31.38 -6.69
C ALA A 286 -30.47 30.14 -5.93
N ALA A 287 -29.66 29.10 -5.90
CA ALA A 287 -29.86 27.92 -5.07
C ALA A 287 -29.62 28.27 -3.59
N ARG A 288 -30.65 28.05 -2.78
CA ARG A 288 -30.63 28.22 -1.33
C ARG A 288 -30.10 26.93 -0.70
N GLY A 289 -29.02 27.06 0.07
CA GLY A 289 -28.48 26.01 0.92
C GLY A 289 -29.43 25.62 2.06
N GLY A 290 -29.22 24.42 2.59
CA GLY A 290 -29.96 23.90 3.74
C GLY A 290 -29.48 22.51 4.16
N SER A 291 -28.35 22.45 4.85
CA SER A 291 -28.13 21.55 5.99
C SER A 291 -27.95 22.48 7.21
N PRO A 292 -28.10 22.07 8.48
CA PRO A 292 -28.18 20.71 9.02
C PRO A 292 -29.32 20.53 10.06
N ASP A 293 -29.49 19.32 10.62
CA ASP A 293 -29.51 19.13 12.07
C ASP A 293 -29.47 17.64 12.48
N PRO A 294 -29.04 17.33 13.72
CA PRO A 294 -28.45 16.06 14.12
C PRO A 294 -29.32 15.28 15.13
N GLN A 295 -28.75 14.16 15.59
CA GLN A 295 -29.13 13.30 16.72
C GLN A 295 -30.20 12.23 16.43
N GLN A 296 -29.72 10.99 16.27
CA GLN A 296 -29.87 9.91 17.25
C GLN A 296 -28.63 9.02 17.22
#